data_AF-A0A3M1Z1N5-F1
#
_entry.id   AF-A0A3M1Z1N5-F1
#
_cell.length_a   1.000
_cell.length_b   1.000
_cell.length_c   1.000
_cell.angle_alpha   90.00
_cell.angle_beta   90.00
_cell.angle_gamma   90.00
#
_symmetry.space_group_name_H-M   'P 1'
#
loop_
_entity.id
_entity.type
_entity.pdbx_description
1 polymer ?
#
loop_
_entity_poly.entity_id
_entity_poly.type
_entity_poly.pdbx_seq_one_letter_code
_entity_poly.pdbx_strand_id
1 'polypeptide(L)'
;FIHALALLGLASRRLYTEIPGVRIAAGLFVLGTVFFSGSLYLLAMTDVLGIGALGAVIGPLTPIGGVMFVIGWSIIFFGAFRSEPVY
;
A
#
# COMPACT_ATOMS: atom_id res chain seq x y z
N PHE A 1 9.15 -9.04 1.12
CA PHE A 1 9.24 -8.75 -0.33
C PHE A 1 8.91 -9.97 -1.17
N ILE A 2 9.66 -11.08 -1.11
CA ILE A 2 9.41 -12.29 -1.92
C ILE A 2 8.05 -12.94 -1.64
N HIS A 3 7.62 -13.03 -0.38
CA HIS A 3 6.28 -13.55 -0.04
C HIS A 3 5.15 -12.67 -0.62
N ALA A 4 5.35 -11.35 -0.71
CA ALA A 4 4.35 -10.45 -1.30
C ALA A 4 4.26 -10.62 -2.83
N LEU A 5 5.39 -10.78 -3.51
CA LEU A 5 5.43 -11.09 -4.95
C LEU A 5 4.86 -12.48 -5.26
N ALA A 6 5.13 -13.48 -4.42
CA ALA A 6 4.56 -14.82 -4.57
C ALA A 6 3.03 -14.81 -4.43
N LEU A 7 2.49 -14.05 -3.47
CA LEU A 7 1.05 -13.85 -3.31
C LEU A 7 0.44 -13.04 -4.46
N LEU A 8 1.15 -12.03 -4.98
CA LEU A 8 0.71 -11.24 -6.13
C LEU A 8 0.70 -12.06 -7.43
N GLY A 9 1.67 -12.95 -7.60
CA GLY A 9 1.71 -13.95 -8.67
C GLY A 9 0.62 -15.01 -8.54
N LEU A 10 0.23 -15.40 -7.32
CA LEU A 10 -0.94 -16.26 -7.10
C LEU A 10 -2.26 -15.53 -7.38
N ALA A 11 -2.33 -14.24 -7.03
CA ALA A 11 -3.48 -13.39 -7.28
C ALA A 11 -3.70 -13.08 -8.77
N SER A 12 -2.65 -13.10 -9.61
CA SER A 12 -2.80 -12.91 -11.06
C SER A 12 -3.65 -14.00 -11.73
N ARG A 13 -3.75 -15.20 -11.13
CA ARG A 13 -4.73 -16.22 -11.58
C ARG A 13 -6.20 -15.77 -11.46
N ARG A 14 -6.49 -14.68 -10.75
CA ARG A 14 -7.81 -14.01 -10.71
C ARG A 14 -8.07 -13.05 -11.87
N LEU A 15 -7.32 -13.10 -12.97
CA LEU A 15 -7.65 -12.36 -14.20
C LEU A 15 -9.07 -12.65 -14.76
N TYR A 16 -9.80 -13.60 -14.17
CA TYR A 16 -11.20 -13.97 -14.47
C TYR A 16 -12.19 -13.69 -13.33
N THR A 17 -11.82 -12.91 -12.31
CA THR A 17 -12.71 -12.64 -11.17
C THR A 17 -12.65 -11.16 -10.82
N GLU A 18 -13.76 -10.44 -11.07
CA GLU A 18 -13.87 -9.03 -10.71
C GLU A 18 -13.96 -8.93 -9.18
N ILE A 19 -12.91 -8.43 -8.54
CA ILE A 19 -12.94 -8.08 -7.12
C ILE A 19 -13.46 -6.65 -7.01
N PRO A 20 -14.63 -6.41 -6.40
CA PRO A 20 -15.15 -5.07 -6.21
C PRO A 20 -14.16 -4.21 -5.42
N GLY A 21 -13.87 -3.00 -5.94
CA GLY A 21 -12.96 -2.05 -5.28
C GLY A 21 -11.47 -2.31 -5.49
N VAL A 22 -11.06 -3.28 -6.32
CA VAL A 22 -9.63 -3.59 -6.53
C VAL A 22 -8.82 -2.40 -7.06
N ARG A 23 -9.41 -1.53 -7.89
CA ARG A 23 -8.76 -0.30 -8.38
C ARG A 23 -8.50 0.70 -7.25
N ILE A 24 -9.44 0.81 -6.30
CA ILE A 24 -9.29 1.67 -5.12
C ILE A 24 -8.20 1.10 -4.22
N ALA A 25 -8.22 -0.20 -3.96
CA ALA A 25 -7.16 -0.87 -3.19
C ALA A 25 -5.78 -0.66 -3.82
N ALA A 26 -5.65 -0.84 -5.15
CA ALA A 26 -4.40 -0.59 -5.87
C ALA A 26 -3.91 0.85 -5.70
N GLY A 27 -4.81 1.85 -5.82
CA GLY A 27 -4.49 3.25 -5.55
C GLY A 27 -3.99 3.48 -4.12
N LEU A 28 -4.64 2.86 -3.12
CA LEU A 28 -4.24 2.92 -1.72
C LEU A 28 -2.87 2.28 -1.47
N PHE A 29 -2.55 1.18 -2.15
CA PHE A 29 -1.21 0.58 -2.06
C PHE A 29 -0.13 1.47 -2.67
N VAL A 30 -0.40 2.10 -3.82
CA VAL A 30 0.56 3.01 -4.45
C VAL A 30 0.81 4.22 -3.54
N LEU A 31 -0.25 4.91 -3.12
CA LEU A 31 -0.13 6.08 -2.25
C LEU A 31 0.44 5.70 -0.87
N GLY A 32 0.00 4.58 -0.30
CA GLY A 32 0.54 4.05 0.95
C GLY A 32 2.04 3.77 0.85
N THR A 33 2.52 3.25 -0.28
CA THR A 33 3.95 3.02 -0.53
C THR A 33 4.73 4.34 -0.58
N VAL A 34 4.20 5.35 -1.27
CA VAL A 34 4.82 6.68 -1.36
C VAL A 34 4.91 7.32 0.01
N PHE A 35 3.81 7.35 0.79
CA PHE A 35 3.82 7.96 2.13
C PHE A 35 4.65 7.17 3.13
N PHE A 36 4.54 5.83 3.13
CA PHE A 36 5.26 4.98 4.07
C PHE A 36 6.76 4.94 3.77
N SER A 37 7.15 4.54 2.57
CA SER A 37 8.56 4.37 2.22
C SER A 37 9.24 5.71 1.98
N GLY A 38 8.54 6.67 1.35
CA GLY A 38 9.08 8.00 1.09
C GLY A 38 9.38 8.77 2.37
N SER A 39 8.53 8.67 3.39
CA SER A 39 8.80 9.31 4.69
C SER A 39 9.99 8.70 5.42
N LEU A 40 10.14 7.37 5.41
CA LEU A 40 11.30 6.70 6.00
C LEU A 40 12.61 7.06 5.28
N TYR A 41 12.60 7.15 3.95
CA TYR A 41 13.78 7.59 3.20
C TYR A 41 14.14 9.05 3.48
N LEU A 42 13.14 9.94 3.53
CA LEU A 42 13.38 11.34 3.91
C LEU A 42 13.92 11.44 5.33
N LEU A 43 13.36 10.67 6.27
CA LEU A 43 13.81 10.63 7.67
C LEU A 43 15.25 10.11 7.79
N ALA A 44 15.63 9.10 7.00
CA ALA A 44 17.01 8.60 6.96
C ALA A 44 18.00 9.60 6.33
N MET A 45 17.50 10.54 5.52
CA MET A 45 18.31 11.57 4.85
C MET A 45 18.27 12.93 5.54
N THR A 46 17.54 13.10 6.67
CA THR A 46 17.39 14.43 7.31
C THR A 46 18.71 15.04 7.72
N ASP A 47 19.67 14.22 8.16
CA ASP A 47 20.99 14.67 8.60
C ASP A 47 21.87 15.08 7.41
N VAL A 48 21.75 14.37 6.28
CA VAL A 48 22.48 14.66 5.04
C VAL A 48 21.94 15.90 4.35
N LEU A 49 20.61 16.08 4.38
CA LEU A 49 19.91 17.20 3.72
C LEU A 49 19.81 18.45 4.59
N GLY A 50 20.24 18.39 5.85
CA GLY A 50 20.15 19.52 6.79
C GLY A 50 18.70 19.89 7.19
N ILE A 51 17.75 18.98 7.00
CA ILE A 51 16.30 19.19 7.24
C ILE A 51 15.81 18.51 8.52
N GLY A 52 16.69 18.28 9.51
CA GLY A 52 16.37 17.63 10.78
C GLY A 52 15.13 18.21 11.50
N ALA A 53 14.90 19.52 11.39
CA ALA A 53 13.73 20.18 11.96
C ALA A 53 12.39 19.70 11.36
N LEU A 54 12.39 19.20 10.11
CA LEU A 54 11.19 18.65 9.45
C LEU A 54 10.90 17.21 9.84
N GLY A 55 11.80 16.53 10.57
CA GLY A 55 11.62 15.14 11.00
C GLY A 55 10.34 14.93 11.82
N ALA A 56 9.95 15.92 12.63
CA ALA A 56 8.72 15.88 13.43
C ALA A 56 7.44 15.88 12.56
N VAL A 57 7.49 16.46 11.36
CA VAL A 57 6.37 16.50 10.40
C VAL A 57 6.40 15.29 9.46
N ILE A 58 7.59 14.82 9.11
CA ILE A 58 7.79 13.68 8.20
C ILE A 58 7.46 12.36 8.91
N GLY A 59 7.82 12.21 10.19
CA GLY A 59 7.58 10.97 10.95
C GLY A 59 6.13 10.46 10.90
N PRO A 60 5.13 11.31 11.19
CA PRO A 60 3.70 10.95 11.13
C PRO A 60 3.17 10.56 9.74
N LEU A 61 3.90 10.78 8.65
CA LEU A 61 3.49 10.31 7.32
C LEU A 61 3.57 8.77 7.21
N THR A 62 4.44 8.14 8.00
CA THR A 62 4.59 6.67 8.04
C THR A 62 3.30 5.96 8.49
N PRO A 63 2.70 6.29 9.65
CA PRO A 63 1.45 5.65 10.05
C PRO A 63 0.28 5.96 9.10
N ILE A 64 0.26 7.12 8.44
CA ILE A 64 -0.73 7.43 7.41
C ILE A 64 -0.62 6.42 6.25
N GLY A 65 0.59 6.21 5.72
CA GLY A 65 0.82 5.19 4.69
C GLY A 65 0.44 3.79 5.15
N GLY A 66 0.70 3.47 6.42
CA GLY A 66 0.27 2.22 7.07
C GLY A 66 -1.25 2.03 7.09
N VAL A 67 -2.01 3.07 7.44
CA VAL A 67 -3.49 3.05 7.42
C VAL A 67 -4.00 2.82 6.00
N MET A 68 -3.40 3.45 5.00
CA MET A 68 -3.78 3.24 3.60
C MET A 68 -3.59 1.78 3.17
N PHE A 69 -2.51 1.14 3.61
CA PHE A 69 -2.31 -0.29 3.38
C PHE A 69 -3.37 -1.16 4.07
N VAL A 70 -3.72 -0.85 5.33
CA VAL A 70 -4.76 -1.59 6.06
C VAL A 70 -6.11 -1.48 5.34
N ILE A 71 -6.48 -0.29 4.87
CA ILE A 71 -7.72 -0.09 4.09
C ILE A 71 -7.65 -0.86 2.77
N GLY A 72 -6.52 -0.78 2.04
CA GLY A 72 -6.32 -1.50 0.78
C GLY A 72 -6.46 -3.02 0.95
N TRP A 73 -5.84 -3.59 1.98
CA TRP A 73 -6.00 -5.01 2.32
C TRP A 73 -7.43 -5.37 2.72
N SER A 74 -8.10 -4.51 3.48
CA SER A 74 -9.49 -4.73 3.88
C SER A 74 -10.42 -4.79 2.67
N ILE A 75 -10.25 -3.88 1.70
CA ILE A 75 -11.02 -3.88 0.45
C ILE A 75 -10.79 -5.17 -0.34
N ILE A 76 -9.53 -5.61 -0.50
CA ILE A 76 -9.23 -6.87 -1.20
C ILE A 76 -9.84 -8.06 -0.45
N PHE A 77 -9.71 -8.11 0.86
CA PHE A 77 -10.20 -9.21 1.69
C PHE A 77 -11.72 -9.34 1.59
N PHE A 78 -12.48 -8.27 1.84
CA PHE A 78 -13.94 -8.31 1.74
C PHE A 78 -14.44 -8.43 0.31
N GLY A 79 -13.78 -7.79 -0.66
CA GLY A 79 -14.08 -7.92 -2.08
C GLY A 79 -13.89 -9.34 -2.59
N ALA A 80 -12.89 -10.07 -2.07
CA ALA A 80 -12.63 -11.46 -2.43
C ALA A 80 -13.73 -12.43 -2.01
N PHE A 81 -14.53 -12.12 -0.99
CA PHE A 81 -15.71 -12.91 -0.62
C PHE A 81 -16.96 -12.57 -1.44
N ARG A 82 -16.96 -11.40 -2.09
CA ARG A 82 -18.06 -10.92 -2.95
C ARG A 82 -17.77 -11.02 -4.44
N SER A 83 -16.59 -11.51 -4.83
CA SER A 83 -16.17 -11.54 -6.22
C SER A 83 -16.89 -12.65 -6.98
N GLU A 84 -17.57 -12.28 -8.06
CA GLU A 84 -18.28 -13.21 -8.94
C GLU A 84 -17.36 -13.69 -10.09
N PRO A 85 -17.50 -14.93 -10.57
CA PRO A 85 -16.75 -15.40 -11.73
C PRO A 85 -17.14 -14.57 -12.96
N VAL A 86 -16.15 -14.05 -13.69
CA VAL A 86 -16.36 -13.39 -14.98
C VAL A 86 -16.50 -14.50 -16.02
N TYR A 87 -17.73 -14.84 -16.39
CA TYR A 87 -18.06 -15.79 -17.46
C TYR A 87 -18.06 -15.12 -18.83
#